data_AF-A0ABD1M6E2-F1
#
_entry.id   AF-A0ABD1M6E2-F1
#
_cell.length_a   1.000
_cell.length_b   1.000
_cell.length_c   1.000
_cell.angle_alpha   90.00
_cell.angle_beta   90.00
_cell.angle_gamma   90.00
#
_symmetry.space_group_name_H-M   'P 1'
#
loop_
_entity.id
_entity.type
_entity.pdbx_description
1 polymer ?
#
loop_
_entity_poly.entity_id
_entity_poly.type
_entity_poly.pdbx_seq_one_letter_code
_entity_poly.pdbx_strand_id
1 'polypeptide(L)'
;MNQDFSPFVPGLPSPPPCSSQEHRPPAASTALPPQHPRRHVLLHPPRHCQLRPLQHLQEQPSALRHHRRVGHQTSSESWGIGRAISKIPRVPGSGTHHVGQGAFGNMCCVAAFLPLPRSGAINVNQNRYAMVSAIPSLVLASGNRVESVPKLPLVISDFIGGVEKTKEAIKVLKQIGAYPDAEKAKDSHGVPPCKGKMRNRHDISHKDPLIVYGTKGAKIVKAFRNVLDVEVANVEKLNLLKLAPGGHLGRFVI
;
A
#
# COMPACT_ATOMS: atom_id res chain seq x y z
N MET A 1 -32.33 85.47 52.57
CA MET A 1 -30.86 85.57 52.70
C MET A 1 -30.26 84.36 52.01
N ASN A 2 -29.69 84.63 50.84
CA ASN A 2 -28.69 83.91 50.03
C ASN A 2 -28.98 82.42 49.71
N GLN A 3 -29.21 82.03 48.43
CA GLN A 3 -28.18 81.83 47.38
C GLN A 3 -27.10 80.85 47.92
N ASP A 4 -26.86 79.65 47.37
CA ASP A 4 -26.63 79.42 45.96
C ASP A 4 -26.25 77.95 45.61
N PHE A 5 -26.38 77.65 44.30
CA PHE A 5 -25.61 76.72 43.46
C PHE A 5 -25.56 75.20 43.75
N SER A 6 -26.34 74.48 42.95
CA SER A 6 -26.03 73.15 42.38
C SER A 6 -24.72 73.20 41.54
N PRO A 7 -24.02 72.08 41.23
CA PRO A 7 -24.58 71.15 40.24
C PRO A 7 -24.27 69.65 40.40
N PHE A 8 -25.20 68.95 39.79
CA PHE A 8 -25.29 67.56 39.35
C PHE A 8 -24.03 67.01 38.62
N VAL A 9 -23.61 65.78 38.95
CA VAL A 9 -22.97 64.83 38.01
C VAL A 9 -23.53 63.42 38.28
N PRO A 10 -24.02 62.68 37.27
CA PRO A 10 -24.73 61.41 37.47
C PRO A 10 -23.86 60.16 37.21
N GLY A 11 -24.21 59.06 37.89
CA GLY A 11 -24.20 57.71 37.28
C GLY A 11 -23.37 56.62 37.98
N LEU A 12 -24.05 55.60 38.51
CA LEU A 12 -23.99 54.19 38.06
C LEU A 12 -24.85 53.28 38.98
N PRO A 13 -25.70 52.40 38.46
CA PRO A 13 -26.55 51.51 39.27
C PRO A 13 -25.79 50.26 39.76
N SER A 14 -26.05 49.86 41.01
CA SER A 14 -25.49 48.66 41.65
C SER A 14 -26.25 47.38 41.27
N PRO A 15 -25.59 46.20 41.29
CA PRO A 15 -26.20 44.92 40.92
C PRO A 15 -27.12 44.34 42.01
N PRO A 16 -28.11 43.50 41.66
CA PRO A 16 -29.06 42.95 42.63
C PRO A 16 -28.53 41.71 43.38
N PRO A 17 -29.03 41.46 44.61
CA PRO A 17 -28.58 40.36 45.46
C PRO A 17 -29.25 39.01 45.15
N CYS A 18 -28.58 37.94 45.55
CA CYS A 18 -28.93 36.54 45.29
C CYS A 18 -29.63 35.86 46.49
N SER A 19 -30.58 34.99 46.15
CA SER A 19 -31.08 33.80 46.87
C SER A 19 -32.24 33.92 47.87
N SER A 20 -33.34 33.22 47.56
CA SER A 20 -34.15 32.41 48.48
C SER A 20 -34.98 31.39 47.65
N GLN A 21 -35.08 30.18 48.18
CA GLN A 21 -35.37 28.90 47.52
C GLN A 21 -36.83 28.66 47.11
N GLU A 22 -37.05 27.93 46.00
CA GLU A 22 -38.27 27.13 45.78
C GLU A 22 -37.87 25.69 45.41
N HIS A 23 -38.49 24.73 46.11
CA HIS A 23 -38.30 23.30 45.99
C HIS A 23 -38.81 22.73 44.66
N ARG A 24 -37.97 21.95 43.96
CA ARG A 24 -38.41 20.92 43.00
C ARG A 24 -38.12 19.52 43.57
N PRO A 25 -39.02 18.53 43.39
CA PRO A 25 -38.81 17.17 43.85
C PRO A 25 -37.72 16.44 43.02
N PRO A 26 -37.02 15.45 43.60
CA PRO A 26 -35.90 14.78 42.94
C PRO A 26 -36.37 13.87 41.81
N ALA A 27 -35.76 14.03 40.63
CA ALA A 27 -35.92 13.12 39.51
C ALA A 27 -35.35 11.74 39.86
N ALA A 28 -36.15 10.71 39.63
CA ALA A 28 -35.76 9.31 39.80
C ALA A 28 -34.50 8.98 38.99
N SER A 29 -33.53 8.41 39.69
CA SER A 29 -32.30 7.85 39.14
C SER A 29 -32.61 6.65 38.24
N THR A 30 -32.64 6.85 36.93
CA THR A 30 -32.51 5.74 35.97
C THR A 30 -31.03 5.37 35.92
N ALA A 31 -30.66 4.33 36.66
CA ALA A 31 -29.32 3.75 36.63
C ALA A 31 -28.96 3.36 35.18
N LEU A 32 -27.99 4.07 34.58
CA LEU A 32 -27.33 3.64 33.36
C LEU A 32 -26.62 2.30 33.65
N PRO A 33 -26.75 1.28 32.78
CA PRO A 33 -26.00 0.05 32.96
C PRO A 33 -24.50 0.35 32.97
N PRO A 34 -23.70 -0.38 33.77
CA PRO A 34 -22.28 -0.12 33.90
C PRO A 34 -21.64 -0.23 32.52
N GLN A 35 -21.10 0.90 32.04
CA GLN A 35 -20.21 0.86 30.90
C GLN A 35 -18.98 0.07 31.35
N HIS A 36 -18.91 -1.20 30.95
CA HIS A 36 -17.63 -1.89 30.89
C HIS A 36 -16.64 -0.91 30.26
N PRO A 37 -15.45 -0.70 30.85
CA PRO A 37 -14.43 0.07 30.18
C PRO A 37 -14.30 -0.60 28.82
N ARG A 38 -14.72 0.09 27.76
CA ARG A 38 -14.38 -0.30 26.40
C ARG A 38 -12.88 -0.41 26.51
N ARG A 39 -12.37 -1.66 26.52
CA ARG A 39 -10.95 -1.92 26.37
C ARG A 39 -10.58 -0.95 25.28
N HIS A 40 -9.71 0.02 25.60
CA HIS A 40 -9.07 0.79 24.56
C HIS A 40 -8.61 -0.29 23.60
N VAL A 41 -9.30 -0.40 22.48
CA VAL A 41 -8.82 -1.17 21.36
C VAL A 41 -7.63 -0.31 21.02
N LEU A 42 -6.49 -0.65 21.63
CA LEU A 42 -5.20 -0.46 21.03
C LEU A 42 -5.47 -0.84 19.59
N LEU A 43 -5.62 0.20 18.76
CA LEU A 43 -5.69 0.07 17.33
C LEU A 43 -4.35 -0.60 17.03
N HIS A 44 -4.35 -1.92 17.05
CA HIS A 44 -3.30 -2.69 16.46
C HIS A 44 -3.26 -2.14 15.04
N PRO A 45 -2.19 -1.45 14.63
CA PRO A 45 -2.09 -0.93 13.28
C PRO A 45 -2.40 -2.12 12.39
N PRO A 46 -3.38 -2.01 11.49
CA PRO A 46 -4.06 -3.15 10.92
C PRO A 46 -3.02 -4.10 10.33
N ARG A 47 -2.74 -5.19 11.05
CA ARG A 47 -1.90 -6.31 10.58
C ARG A 47 -2.58 -7.09 9.44
N HIS A 48 -3.63 -6.52 8.84
CA HIS A 48 -4.17 -6.93 7.56
C HIS A 48 -3.46 -6.16 6.45
N CYS A 49 -2.22 -6.53 6.16
CA CYS A 49 -1.54 -6.10 4.95
C CYS A 49 -2.23 -6.74 3.73
N GLN A 50 -3.33 -6.14 3.27
CA GLN A 50 -4.04 -6.51 2.03
C GLN A 50 -3.13 -6.46 0.80
N LEU A 51 -1.98 -5.80 0.92
CA LEU A 51 -0.91 -5.75 -0.07
C LEU A 51 -0.36 -7.13 -0.43
N ARG A 52 -0.19 -8.04 0.53
CA ARG A 52 0.41 -9.35 0.24
C ARG A 52 -0.50 -10.17 -0.69
N PRO A 53 -1.82 -10.32 -0.40
CA PRO A 53 -2.74 -10.90 -1.36
C PRO A 53 -2.78 -10.17 -2.72
N LEU A 54 -2.75 -8.84 -2.74
CA LEU A 54 -2.75 -8.06 -4.00
C LEU A 54 -1.50 -8.29 -4.84
N GLN A 55 -0.33 -8.40 -4.21
CA GLN A 55 0.93 -8.71 -4.88
C GLN A 55 0.90 -10.12 -5.48
N HIS A 56 0.37 -11.11 -4.74
CA HIS A 56 0.22 -12.47 -5.24
C HIS A 56 -0.74 -12.55 -6.45
N LEU A 57 -1.77 -11.70 -6.52
CA LEU A 57 -2.65 -11.63 -7.69
C LEU A 57 -1.96 -11.08 -8.94
N GLN A 58 -0.89 -10.30 -8.80
CA GLN A 58 -0.08 -9.85 -9.94
C GLN A 58 0.96 -10.87 -10.39
N GLU A 59 1.26 -11.87 -9.56
CA GLU A 59 2.17 -12.93 -9.93
C GLU A 59 1.53 -13.82 -10.98
N GLN A 60 2.17 -13.91 -12.14
CA GLN A 60 1.78 -14.88 -13.15
C GLN A 60 1.99 -16.30 -12.59
N PRO A 61 1.04 -17.22 -12.78
CA PRO A 61 1.19 -18.59 -12.33
C PRO A 61 2.38 -19.23 -13.05
N SER A 62 3.50 -19.32 -12.35
CA SER A 62 4.69 -20.04 -12.78
C SER A 62 4.54 -21.50 -12.37
N ALA A 63 3.66 -22.21 -13.04
CA ALA A 63 3.80 -23.66 -13.10
C ALA A 63 5.09 -23.96 -13.89
N LEU A 64 5.71 -25.13 -13.65
CA LEU A 64 6.52 -25.81 -14.68
C LEU A 64 5.61 -26.13 -15.87
N ARG A 65 5.16 -25.09 -16.59
CA ARG A 65 4.06 -25.12 -17.54
C ARG A 65 4.44 -25.86 -18.81
N HIS A 66 5.73 -26.15 -19.00
CA HIS A 66 6.20 -26.91 -20.14
C HIS A 66 6.11 -28.43 -19.95
N HIS A 67 6.08 -28.96 -18.71
CA HIS A 67 5.90 -30.39 -18.51
C HIS A 67 5.22 -30.70 -17.16
N ARG A 68 3.89 -30.85 -17.15
CA ARG A 68 3.15 -31.48 -16.03
C ARG A 68 3.73 -32.85 -15.63
N ARG A 69 4.51 -33.45 -16.53
CA ARG A 69 5.19 -34.74 -16.39
C ARG A 69 6.70 -34.62 -16.11
N VAL A 70 7.28 -33.46 -15.74
CA VAL A 70 8.70 -33.41 -15.31
C VAL A 70 8.89 -34.46 -14.22
N GLY A 71 9.96 -35.25 -14.32
CA GLY A 71 10.27 -36.29 -13.33
C GLY A 71 9.31 -37.49 -13.31
N HIS A 72 8.30 -37.53 -14.19
CA HIS A 72 7.30 -38.59 -14.29
C HIS A 72 7.34 -39.36 -15.63
N GLN A 73 8.42 -39.19 -16.40
CA GLN A 73 8.56 -39.80 -17.73
C GLN A 73 9.25 -41.17 -17.71
N THR A 74 9.77 -41.61 -16.55
CA THR A 74 10.48 -42.89 -16.41
C THR A 74 9.52 -43.99 -15.97
N SER A 75 9.55 -45.16 -16.61
CA SER A 75 8.77 -46.34 -16.18
C SER A 75 9.48 -47.04 -15.03
N SER A 76 9.49 -46.45 -13.83
CA SER A 76 10.28 -46.96 -12.68
C SER A 76 9.42 -47.73 -11.68
N GLU A 77 9.96 -48.84 -11.19
CA GLU A 77 9.29 -49.72 -10.21
C GLU A 77 10.20 -50.02 -9.02
N SER A 78 9.60 -50.30 -7.86
CA SER A 78 10.36 -50.67 -6.67
C SER A 78 10.79 -52.13 -6.76
N TRP A 79 12.06 -52.42 -6.46
CA TRP A 79 12.58 -53.80 -6.45
C TRP A 79 12.22 -54.60 -5.19
N GLY A 80 11.50 -54.00 -4.25
CA GLY A 80 11.07 -54.67 -3.02
C GLY A 80 12.18 -54.82 -1.96
N ILE A 81 11.96 -55.74 -1.03
CA ILE A 81 12.86 -56.01 0.12
C ILE A 81 13.93 -57.04 -0.28
N GLY A 82 15.05 -57.09 0.44
CA GLY A 82 16.05 -58.16 0.29
C GLY A 82 17.24 -57.83 -0.60
N ARG A 83 17.38 -56.57 -1.02
CA ARG A 83 18.50 -56.11 -1.88
C ARG A 83 19.45 -55.12 -1.18
N ALA A 84 19.37 -54.99 0.15
CA ALA A 84 20.13 -53.99 0.94
C ALA A 84 20.05 -52.55 0.40
N ILE A 85 18.94 -52.21 -0.24
CA ILE A 85 18.69 -50.94 -0.92
C ILE A 85 17.32 -50.40 -0.49
N SER A 86 17.13 -49.08 -0.54
CA SER A 86 15.86 -48.42 -0.23
C SER A 86 14.73 -48.83 -1.20
N LYS A 87 13.48 -48.85 -0.72
CA LYS A 87 12.27 -49.23 -1.47
C LYS A 87 11.82 -48.21 -2.54
N ILE A 88 12.65 -47.23 -2.88
CA ILE A 88 12.33 -46.18 -3.85
C ILE A 88 12.25 -46.79 -5.27
N PRO A 89 11.29 -46.39 -6.12
CA PRO A 89 11.23 -46.83 -7.51
C PRO A 89 12.54 -46.60 -8.26
N ARG A 90 13.00 -47.60 -9.02
CA ARG A 90 14.26 -47.55 -9.78
C ARG A 90 14.02 -47.62 -11.28
N VAL A 91 14.85 -46.94 -12.05
CA VAL A 91 14.80 -46.96 -13.53
C VAL A 91 15.16 -48.36 -14.04
N PRO A 92 14.31 -49.02 -14.84
CA PRO A 92 14.57 -50.35 -15.37
C PRO A 92 15.55 -50.31 -16.54
N GLY A 93 16.10 -51.47 -16.89
CA GLY A 93 16.98 -51.65 -18.05
C GLY A 93 18.37 -52.16 -17.67
N SER A 94 19.31 -52.01 -18.58
CA SER A 94 20.73 -52.35 -18.42
C SER A 94 21.59 -51.48 -19.36
N GLY A 95 22.89 -51.36 -19.09
CA GLY A 95 23.85 -50.79 -20.04
C GLY A 95 24.02 -49.27 -20.04
N THR A 96 23.25 -48.50 -19.25
CA THR A 96 23.52 -47.06 -19.04
C THR A 96 23.73 -46.76 -17.56
N HIS A 97 24.51 -45.71 -17.25
CA HIS A 97 24.79 -45.30 -15.87
C HIS A 97 23.56 -44.80 -15.10
N HIS A 98 22.45 -44.54 -15.80
CA HIS A 98 21.20 -44.07 -15.21
C HIS A 98 20.30 -45.22 -14.71
N VAL A 99 20.45 -46.43 -15.27
CA VAL A 99 19.70 -47.62 -14.86
C VAL A 99 19.97 -47.95 -13.39
N GLY A 100 18.93 -48.33 -12.65
CA GLY A 100 19.03 -48.69 -11.24
C GLY A 100 19.09 -47.49 -10.27
N GLN A 101 19.12 -46.24 -10.77
CA GLN A 101 18.99 -45.04 -9.93
C GLN A 101 17.55 -44.82 -9.46
N GLY A 102 17.37 -44.10 -8.35
CA GLY A 102 16.05 -43.76 -7.80
C GLY A 102 15.31 -42.71 -8.63
N ALA A 103 14.01 -42.89 -8.81
CA ALA A 103 13.13 -41.99 -9.56
C ALA A 103 11.83 -41.68 -8.78
N PHE A 104 11.04 -40.71 -9.27
CA PHE A 104 9.74 -40.23 -8.75
C PHE A 104 9.70 -39.61 -7.35
N GLY A 105 10.53 -40.06 -6.40
CA GLY A 105 10.53 -39.49 -5.06
C GLY A 105 11.17 -38.11 -5.03
N ASN A 106 10.59 -37.13 -4.32
CA ASN A 106 11.14 -35.76 -4.18
C ASN A 106 12.61 -35.70 -3.70
N MET A 107 13.09 -36.78 -3.07
CA MET A 107 14.46 -36.96 -2.59
C MET A 107 15.44 -37.40 -3.69
N CYS A 108 14.94 -37.88 -4.83
CA CYS A 108 15.73 -38.33 -5.96
C CYS A 108 16.06 -37.15 -6.88
N CYS A 109 17.27 -37.16 -7.43
CA CYS A 109 17.63 -36.23 -8.51
C CYS A 109 16.64 -36.40 -9.67
N VAL A 110 16.21 -35.31 -10.30
CA VAL A 110 15.25 -35.27 -11.43
C VAL A 110 13.76 -35.47 -11.06
N ALA A 111 13.41 -35.76 -9.81
CA ALA A 111 12.00 -35.82 -9.39
C ALA A 111 11.38 -34.42 -9.29
N ALA A 112 10.10 -34.29 -9.70
CA ALA A 112 9.42 -33.00 -9.71
C ALA A 112 8.63 -32.76 -8.42
N PHE A 113 8.89 -31.62 -7.80
CA PHE A 113 7.99 -31.00 -6.83
C PHE A 113 6.82 -30.37 -7.58
N LEU A 114 5.58 -30.61 -7.12
CA LEU A 114 4.40 -29.94 -7.67
C LEU A 114 4.20 -28.59 -6.94
N PRO A 115 4.52 -27.44 -7.55
CA PRO A 115 4.23 -26.15 -6.92
C PRO A 115 2.70 -25.96 -6.86
N LEU A 116 2.19 -25.73 -5.64
CA LEU A 116 0.78 -25.40 -5.43
C LEU A 116 0.47 -24.00 -6.01
N PRO A 117 -0.69 -23.81 -6.66
CA PRO A 117 -1.12 -22.49 -7.09
C PRO A 117 -1.37 -21.61 -5.86
N ARG A 118 -0.72 -20.45 -5.80
CA ARG A 118 -0.98 -19.45 -4.77
C ARG A 118 -2.09 -18.54 -5.27
N SER A 119 -3.25 -18.58 -4.62
CA SER A 119 -4.33 -17.62 -4.84
C SER A 119 -4.71 -16.99 -3.51
N GLY A 120 -4.87 -15.67 -3.50
CA GLY A 120 -5.34 -14.91 -2.35
C GLY A 120 -6.58 -14.14 -2.73
N ALA A 121 -7.70 -14.45 -2.08
CA ALA A 121 -8.91 -13.63 -2.18
C ALA A 121 -8.84 -12.49 -1.17
N ILE A 122 -9.39 -11.33 -1.54
CA ILE A 122 -9.45 -10.15 -0.68
C ILE A 122 -10.90 -9.74 -0.52
N ASN A 123 -11.29 -9.44 0.71
CA ASN A 123 -12.59 -8.88 1.00
C ASN A 123 -12.66 -7.42 0.51
N VAL A 124 -13.70 -7.10 -0.27
CA VAL A 124 -13.89 -5.75 -0.84
C VAL A 124 -13.90 -4.66 0.23
N ASN A 125 -14.58 -4.92 1.36
CA ASN A 125 -14.65 -3.95 2.47
C ASN A 125 -13.27 -3.69 3.08
N GLN A 126 -12.46 -4.73 3.28
CA GLN A 126 -11.11 -4.56 3.81
C GLN A 126 -10.20 -3.78 2.85
N ASN A 127 -10.35 -4.01 1.54
CA ASN A 127 -9.63 -3.25 0.52
C ASN A 127 -10.03 -1.76 0.54
N ARG A 128 -11.33 -1.46 0.66
CA ARG A 128 -11.84 -0.08 0.78
C ARG A 128 -11.27 0.64 2.00
N TYR A 129 -11.28 0.00 3.17
CA TYR A 129 -10.69 0.60 4.38
C TYR A 129 -9.19 0.85 4.24
N ALA A 130 -8.47 -0.12 3.66
CA ALA A 130 -7.05 0.04 3.40
C ALA A 130 -6.79 1.22 2.43
N MET A 131 -7.59 1.38 1.37
CA MET A 131 -7.45 2.51 0.43
C MET A 131 -7.64 3.85 1.13
N VAL A 132 -8.70 3.99 1.92
CA VAL A 132 -8.98 5.23 2.66
C VAL A 132 -7.85 5.54 3.64
N SER A 133 -7.31 4.52 4.33
CA SER A 133 -6.19 4.71 5.27
C SER A 133 -4.88 5.13 4.61
N ALA A 134 -4.70 4.87 3.31
CA ALA A 134 -3.49 5.21 2.58
C ALA A 134 -3.47 6.65 2.01
N ILE A 135 -4.62 7.32 1.94
CA ILE A 135 -4.76 8.67 1.37
C ILE A 135 -4.19 9.77 2.31
N PRO A 136 -4.54 9.83 3.62
CA PRO A 136 -3.95 10.82 4.54
C PRO A 136 -2.59 10.30 5.01
N SER A 137 -1.53 10.67 4.30
CA SER A 137 -0.29 9.92 4.33
C SER A 137 0.87 10.71 4.98
N LEU A 138 1.69 10.02 5.79
CA LEU A 138 2.86 10.58 6.46
C LEU A 138 4.02 10.71 5.45
N VAL A 139 3.93 11.72 4.57
CA VAL A 139 4.82 11.85 3.41
C VAL A 139 6.30 11.98 3.77
N LEU A 140 6.61 12.74 4.83
CA LEU A 140 7.99 12.95 5.27
C LEU A 140 8.62 11.66 5.85
N ALA A 141 7.83 10.84 6.55
CA ALA A 141 8.31 9.59 7.15
C ALA A 141 8.59 8.50 6.10
N SER A 142 7.92 8.57 4.94
CA SER A 142 8.18 7.68 3.79
C SER A 142 9.48 8.01 3.05
N GLY A 143 10.10 9.17 3.37
CA GLY A 143 11.37 9.61 2.81
C GLY A 143 11.25 10.44 1.53
N ASN A 144 10.06 10.93 1.18
CA ASN A 144 9.87 11.81 0.02
C ASN A 144 10.48 13.19 0.27
N ARG A 145 11.06 13.82 -0.77
CA ARG A 145 11.67 15.16 -0.68
C ARG A 145 10.62 16.23 -0.97
N VAL A 146 9.97 16.74 0.07
CA VAL A 146 8.75 17.58 -0.06
C VAL A 146 8.88 18.96 0.59
N GLU A 147 10.10 19.38 0.92
CA GLU A 147 10.39 20.64 1.63
C GLU A 147 9.89 21.89 0.87
N SER A 148 9.88 21.84 -0.46
CA SER A 148 9.48 22.98 -1.31
C SER A 148 7.97 23.11 -1.54
N VAL A 149 7.17 22.14 -1.08
CA VAL A 149 5.73 22.09 -1.37
C VAL A 149 4.93 22.78 -0.25
N PRO A 150 4.02 23.72 -0.58
CA PRO A 150 3.35 24.55 0.43
C PRO A 150 2.30 23.82 1.27
N LYS A 151 1.63 22.80 0.69
CA LYS A 151 0.57 22.04 1.36
C LYS A 151 0.51 20.60 0.87
N LEU A 152 0.24 19.69 1.79
CA LEU A 152 -0.03 18.27 1.52
C LEU A 152 -1.47 17.93 1.93
N PRO A 153 -2.25 17.20 1.11
CA PRO A 153 -1.98 16.81 -0.28
C PRO A 153 -1.96 18.03 -1.22
N LEU A 154 -1.14 17.97 -2.27
CA LEU A 154 -1.06 19.03 -3.26
C LEU A 154 -2.20 18.85 -4.27
N VAL A 155 -3.10 19.83 -4.34
CA VAL A 155 -4.18 19.85 -5.34
C VAL A 155 -3.83 20.93 -6.36
N ILE A 156 -3.87 20.56 -7.64
CA ILE A 156 -3.58 21.48 -8.74
C ILE A 156 -4.81 21.68 -9.61
N SER A 157 -4.86 22.82 -10.30
CA SER A 157 -5.92 23.16 -11.22
C SER A 157 -5.94 22.26 -12.46
N ASP A 158 -7.13 22.08 -13.02
CA ASP A 158 -7.40 21.18 -14.16
C ASP A 158 -6.68 21.57 -15.45
N PHE A 159 -6.06 22.76 -15.51
CA PHE A 159 -5.28 23.24 -16.65
C PHE A 159 -4.11 22.31 -17.01
N ILE A 160 -3.57 21.54 -16.05
CA ILE A 160 -2.52 20.55 -16.32
C ILE A 160 -3.03 19.41 -17.22
N GLY A 161 -4.34 19.16 -17.27
CA GLY A 161 -4.95 18.15 -18.13
C GLY A 161 -4.64 18.34 -19.63
N GLY A 162 -4.33 19.58 -20.04
CA GLY A 162 -3.98 19.93 -21.41
C GLY A 162 -2.50 19.73 -21.79
N VAL A 163 -1.63 19.38 -20.85
CA VAL A 163 -0.19 19.20 -21.10
C VAL A 163 0.04 17.91 -21.90
N GLU A 164 0.67 18.04 -23.07
CA GLU A 164 0.98 16.90 -23.95
C GLU A 164 2.46 16.52 -23.91
N LYS A 165 3.34 17.52 -23.78
CA LYS A 165 4.78 17.32 -23.91
C LYS A 165 5.42 17.10 -22.55
N THR A 166 6.32 16.12 -22.49
CA THR A 166 7.13 15.80 -21.29
C THR A 166 7.96 17.00 -20.81
N LYS A 167 8.48 17.82 -21.74
CA LYS A 167 9.22 19.04 -21.41
C LYS A 167 8.38 20.04 -20.62
N GLU A 168 7.10 20.17 -20.95
CA GLU A 168 6.17 21.04 -20.24
C GLU A 168 5.80 20.45 -18.88
N ALA A 169 5.59 19.13 -18.80
CA ALA A 169 5.36 18.43 -17.54
C ALA A 169 6.49 18.65 -16.51
N ILE A 170 7.76 18.60 -16.95
CA ILE A 170 8.91 18.88 -16.08
C ILE A 170 8.90 20.34 -15.58
N LYS A 171 8.53 21.30 -16.44
CA LYS A 171 8.42 22.72 -16.03
C LYS A 171 7.36 22.90 -14.95
N VAL A 172 6.21 22.25 -15.10
CA VAL A 172 5.12 22.26 -14.12
C VAL A 172 5.59 21.70 -12.78
N LEU A 173 6.24 20.53 -12.77
CA LEU A 173 6.78 19.93 -11.53
C LEU A 173 7.81 20.82 -10.83
N LYS A 174 8.63 21.55 -11.60
CA LYS A 174 9.61 22.51 -11.06
C LYS A 174 8.93 23.72 -10.42
N GLN A 175 7.91 24.28 -11.07
CA GLN A 175 7.15 25.42 -10.54
C GLN A 175 6.43 25.08 -9.23
N ILE A 176 5.96 23.84 -9.12
CA ILE A 176 5.26 23.32 -7.95
C ILE A 176 6.20 23.00 -6.79
N GLY A 177 7.49 22.74 -7.08
CA GLY A 177 8.44 22.23 -6.08
C GLY A 177 8.36 20.72 -5.85
N ALA A 178 7.70 19.97 -6.75
CA ALA A 178 7.59 18.50 -6.71
C ALA A 178 8.75 17.77 -7.44
N TYR A 179 9.50 18.50 -8.25
CA TYR A 179 10.65 17.98 -8.99
C TYR A 179 11.79 17.35 -8.15
N PRO A 180 12.16 17.82 -6.94
CA PRO A 180 13.25 17.18 -6.17
C PRO A 180 12.95 15.72 -5.77
N ASP A 181 11.67 15.35 -5.64
CA ASP A 181 11.27 13.97 -5.37
C ASP A 181 11.47 13.07 -6.61
N ALA A 182 11.17 13.61 -7.80
CA ALA A 182 11.44 12.93 -9.07
C ALA A 182 12.95 12.79 -9.36
N GLU A 183 13.76 13.79 -8.99
CA GLU A 183 15.23 13.70 -9.10
C GLU A 183 15.79 12.62 -8.18
N LYS A 184 15.32 12.54 -6.93
CA LYS A 184 15.68 11.45 -6.02
C LYS A 184 15.36 10.08 -6.63
N ALA A 185 14.18 9.93 -7.25
CA ALA A 185 13.79 8.67 -7.87
C ALA A 185 14.74 8.30 -9.02
N LYS A 186 15.08 9.27 -9.87
CA LYS A 186 16.06 9.11 -10.95
C LYS A 186 17.45 8.68 -10.45
N ASP A 187 17.92 9.22 -9.33
CA ASP A 187 19.24 8.84 -8.80
C ASP A 187 19.23 7.46 -8.10
N SER A 188 18.04 6.91 -7.82
CA SER A 188 17.86 5.69 -7.03
C SER A 188 17.94 4.38 -7.81
N HIS A 189 18.28 4.42 -9.11
CA HIS A 189 18.36 3.22 -9.94
C HIS A 189 19.47 2.28 -9.45
N GLY A 190 19.05 1.13 -8.92
CA GLY A 190 19.93 0.08 -8.44
C GLY A 190 19.80 -1.18 -9.28
N VAL A 191 20.92 -1.80 -9.60
CA VAL A 191 20.94 -3.09 -10.27
C VAL A 191 20.62 -4.19 -9.24
N PRO A 192 19.58 -5.01 -9.42
CA PRO A 192 19.18 -6.01 -8.44
C PRO A 192 20.26 -7.07 -8.25
N PRO A 193 20.47 -7.52 -7.01
CA PRO A 193 21.34 -8.66 -6.77
C PRO A 193 20.72 -9.94 -7.34
N CYS A 194 21.58 -10.91 -7.65
CA CYS A 194 21.19 -12.27 -8.01
C CYS A 194 20.47 -12.42 -9.37
N LYS A 195 19.61 -13.45 -9.47
CA LYS A 195 18.93 -13.92 -10.70
C LYS A 195 17.86 -12.95 -11.23
N GLY A 196 17.61 -11.82 -10.58
CA GLY A 196 16.64 -10.81 -11.02
C GLY A 196 16.97 -10.26 -12.41
N LYS A 197 18.26 -9.97 -12.65
CA LYS A 197 18.78 -9.45 -13.93
C LYS A 197 18.41 -10.35 -15.10
N MET A 198 18.61 -11.66 -14.94
CA MET A 198 18.30 -12.68 -15.94
C MET A 198 16.79 -12.80 -16.22
N ARG A 199 15.92 -12.36 -15.30
CA ARG A 199 14.47 -12.44 -15.40
C ARG A 199 13.83 -11.15 -15.90
N ASN A 200 14.55 -10.36 -16.71
CA ASN A 200 14.10 -9.07 -17.26
C ASN A 200 13.74 -8.03 -16.19
N ARG A 201 14.40 -8.08 -15.03
CA ARG A 201 14.32 -7.07 -13.98
C ARG A 201 15.73 -6.54 -13.77
N HIS A 202 16.18 -5.65 -14.64
CA HIS A 202 17.56 -5.14 -14.63
C HIS A 202 17.74 -3.97 -13.66
N ASP A 203 16.68 -3.21 -13.39
CA ASP A 203 16.73 -2.02 -12.55
C ASP A 203 15.63 -2.07 -11.49
N ILE A 204 15.98 -1.60 -10.29
CA ILE A 204 15.06 -1.31 -9.19
C ILE A 204 15.13 0.20 -8.96
N SER A 205 13.98 0.86 -8.89
CA SER A 205 13.85 2.28 -8.62
C SER A 205 12.86 2.54 -7.49
N HIS A 206 13.02 3.69 -6.82
CA HIS A 206 11.97 4.23 -5.95
C HIS A 206 10.80 4.72 -6.79
N LYS A 207 9.60 4.71 -6.20
CA LYS A 207 8.34 4.96 -6.91
C LYS A 207 7.75 6.27 -6.44
N ASP A 208 8.10 7.40 -7.05
CA ASP A 208 7.69 8.74 -6.61
C ASP A 208 7.83 9.76 -7.75
N PRO A 209 7.01 10.83 -7.85
CA PRO A 209 5.68 11.10 -7.26
C PRO A 209 4.52 10.32 -7.92
N LEU A 210 3.35 10.26 -7.26
CA LEU A 210 2.10 9.74 -7.83
C LEU A 210 1.16 10.87 -8.25
N ILE A 211 0.80 10.91 -9.53
CA ILE A 211 -0.16 11.88 -10.09
C ILE A 211 -1.52 11.21 -10.29
N VAL A 212 -2.54 11.78 -9.66
CA VAL A 212 -3.92 11.31 -9.71
C VAL A 212 -4.77 12.28 -10.53
N TYR A 213 -5.50 11.75 -11.51
CA TYR A 213 -6.37 12.56 -12.38
C TYR A 213 -7.79 11.99 -12.45
N GLY A 214 -8.79 12.86 -12.57
CA GLY A 214 -10.20 12.48 -12.70
C GLY A 214 -10.64 12.24 -14.15
N THR A 215 -10.12 13.01 -15.11
CA THR A 215 -10.67 13.05 -16.48
C THR A 215 -10.30 11.83 -17.31
N LYS A 216 -11.29 11.15 -17.89
CA LYS A 216 -11.09 10.04 -18.83
C LYS A 216 -10.45 10.55 -20.12
N GLY A 217 -9.34 9.93 -20.54
CA GLY A 217 -8.64 10.30 -21.79
C GLY A 217 -7.73 11.53 -21.68
N ALA A 218 -7.40 11.97 -20.47
CA ALA A 218 -6.53 13.12 -20.26
C ALA A 218 -5.14 12.95 -20.90
N LYS A 219 -4.69 13.98 -21.62
CA LYS A 219 -3.40 14.00 -22.33
C LYS A 219 -2.21 13.96 -21.36
N ILE A 220 -2.46 14.36 -20.12
CA ILE A 220 -1.57 14.25 -18.95
C ILE A 220 -0.90 12.87 -18.83
N VAL A 221 -1.62 11.78 -19.12
CA VAL A 221 -1.07 10.43 -19.00
C VAL A 221 0.13 10.24 -19.94
N LYS A 222 0.07 10.81 -21.15
CA LYS A 222 1.16 10.71 -22.13
C LYS A 222 2.35 11.57 -21.72
N ALA A 223 2.09 12.77 -21.19
CA ALA A 223 3.13 13.71 -20.79
C ALA A 223 3.93 13.21 -19.58
N PHE A 224 3.28 12.58 -18.60
CA PHE A 224 3.93 12.17 -17.35
C PHE A 224 4.45 10.73 -17.35
N ARG A 225 3.94 9.84 -18.23
CA ARG A 225 4.38 8.43 -18.27
C ARG A 225 5.85 8.23 -18.62
N ASN A 226 6.45 9.17 -19.37
CA ASN A 226 7.86 9.10 -19.76
C ASN A 226 8.80 9.82 -18.78
N VAL A 227 8.26 10.49 -17.75
CA VAL A 227 9.09 11.03 -16.68
C VAL A 227 9.51 9.85 -15.80
N LEU A 228 10.79 9.79 -15.45
CA LEU A 228 11.35 8.68 -14.68
C LEU A 228 10.61 8.52 -13.35
N ASP A 229 10.13 7.30 -13.11
CA ASP A 229 9.51 6.81 -11.87
C ASP A 229 8.31 7.58 -11.30
N VAL A 230 7.83 8.60 -12.04
CA VAL A 230 6.52 9.21 -11.84
C VAL A 230 5.44 8.20 -12.24
N GLU A 231 4.52 7.91 -11.32
CA GLU A 231 3.36 7.08 -11.64
C GLU A 231 2.12 7.92 -11.85
N VAL A 232 1.25 7.45 -12.75
CA VAL A 232 -0.01 8.11 -13.06
C VAL A 232 -1.16 7.14 -12.76
N ALA A 233 -2.20 7.63 -12.09
CA ALA A 233 -3.40 6.86 -11.76
C ALA A 233 -4.66 7.67 -12.01
N ASN A 234 -5.71 7.00 -12.48
CA ASN A 234 -7.05 7.59 -12.53
C ASN A 234 -7.73 7.37 -11.19
N VAL A 235 -8.51 8.35 -10.70
CA VAL A 235 -9.32 8.24 -9.49
C VAL A 235 -10.22 6.99 -9.49
N GLU A 236 -10.84 6.67 -10.62
CA GLU A 236 -11.74 5.50 -10.74
C GLU A 236 -11.00 4.15 -10.68
N LYS A 237 -9.69 4.15 -10.97
CA LYS A 237 -8.85 2.93 -11.04
C LYS A 237 -7.68 3.01 -10.06
N LEU A 238 -7.88 3.67 -8.93
CA LEU A 238 -6.89 3.76 -7.86
C LEU A 238 -6.72 2.41 -7.16
N ASN A 239 -5.47 2.03 -6.96
CA ASN A 239 -5.08 0.76 -6.34
C ASN A 239 -4.17 1.02 -5.14
N LEU A 240 -4.27 0.16 -4.13
CA LEU A 240 -3.38 0.17 -2.97
C LEU A 240 -1.90 0.08 -3.32
N LEU A 241 -1.56 -0.71 -4.34
CA LEU A 241 -0.16 -0.89 -4.77
C LEU A 241 0.48 0.40 -5.27
N LYS A 242 -0.32 1.34 -5.80
CA LYS A 242 0.14 2.65 -6.22
C LYS A 242 0.20 3.62 -5.05
N LEU A 243 -0.76 3.60 -4.14
CA LEU A 243 -0.76 4.50 -2.97
C LEU A 243 0.32 4.13 -1.95
N ALA A 244 0.60 2.84 -1.78
CA ALA A 244 1.52 2.30 -0.80
C ALA A 244 2.46 1.26 -1.42
N PRO A 245 3.48 1.69 -2.20
CA PRO A 245 4.47 0.78 -2.75
C PRO A 245 5.20 0.05 -1.62
N GLY A 246 5.34 -1.28 -1.74
CA GLY A 246 5.94 -2.11 -0.69
C GLY A 246 5.13 -2.20 0.62
N GLY A 247 3.98 -1.52 0.71
CA GLY A 247 3.16 -1.43 1.91
C GLY A 247 3.51 -0.32 2.89
N HIS A 248 4.36 0.61 2.46
CA HIS A 248 4.60 1.85 3.20
C HIS A 248 3.51 2.87 2.87
N LEU A 249 2.83 3.36 3.91
CA LEU A 249 1.90 4.48 3.79
C LEU A 249 2.72 5.77 3.75
N GLY A 250 2.29 6.78 2.99
CA GLY A 250 3.03 8.04 2.92
C GLY A 250 3.56 8.42 1.55
N ARG A 251 2.97 7.94 0.44
CA ARG A 251 3.45 8.36 -0.88
C ARG A 251 3.08 9.81 -1.16
N PHE A 252 3.97 10.56 -1.82
CA PHE A 252 3.66 11.91 -2.28
C PHE A 252 2.66 11.86 -3.45
N VAL A 253 1.46 12.39 -3.22
CA VAL A 253 0.34 12.41 -4.16
C VAL A 253 0.05 13.83 -4.62
N ILE A 254 -0.14 13.98 -5.93
CA ILE A 254 -0.47 15.20 -6.67
C ILE A 254 -1.78 14.97 -7.43
#